data_AF-A0A7V3QHT0-F1
#
_entry.id   AF-A0A7V3QHT0-F1
#
_cell.length_a   1.000
_cell.length_b   1.000
_cell.length_c   1.000
_cell.angle_alpha   90.00
_cell.angle_beta   90.00
_cell.angle_gamma   90.00
#
_symmetry.space_group_name_H-M   'P 1'
#
loop_
_entity.id
_entity.type
_entity.pdbx_description
1 polymer ?
#
loop_
_entity_poly.entity_id
_entity_poly.type
_entity_poly.pdbx_seq_one_letter_code
_entity_poly.pdbx_strand_id
1 'polypeptide(L)'
;MQLWFDRMGFPILTIPQCALEMYLWPFTKFQLEQFLVETNAFTDSWYEELILLSPRQSYTQISPSTVMHAFATGLLFREAELITKWRGEGFRLPTANEWRSLYSFLNSCTIEAADLESVIETVPSPPARALFGAISQTSTLAWPKLSLMHDGLVEWVITDQGPAGLGSPSFELYPNLWDPMTDFVVPISSTERIKYFGFRLVRTISQNGNT
;
A
#
# COMPACT_ATOMS: atom_id res chain seq x y z
N MET A 1 11.01 2.40 15.24
CA MET A 1 10.50 2.63 13.88
C MET A 1 10.99 3.98 13.42
N GLN A 2 11.46 4.10 12.18
CA GLN A 2 11.90 5.37 11.60
C GLN A 2 11.09 5.66 10.34
N LEU A 3 10.78 6.93 10.09
CA LEU A 3 10.06 7.39 8.91
C LEU A 3 11.02 8.12 7.98
N TRP A 4 10.98 7.80 6.70
CA TRP A 4 11.64 8.56 5.65
C TRP A 4 10.74 8.62 4.41
N PHE A 5 11.16 9.34 3.38
CA PHE A 5 10.34 9.58 2.19
C PHE A 5 11.03 9.09 0.93
N ASP A 6 10.25 8.49 0.05
CA ASP A 6 10.73 8.07 -1.26
C ASP A 6 10.96 9.29 -2.19
N ARG A 7 11.48 9.05 -3.41
CA ARG A 7 11.74 10.13 -4.39
C ARG A 7 10.49 10.94 -4.80
N MET A 8 9.29 10.41 -4.55
CA MET A 8 8.00 11.06 -4.82
C MET A 8 7.38 11.67 -3.55
N GLY A 9 8.11 11.63 -2.42
CA GLY A 9 7.70 12.13 -1.12
C GLY A 9 6.68 11.27 -0.38
N PHE A 10 6.51 9.99 -0.76
CA PHE A 10 5.63 9.07 -0.06
C PHE A 10 6.35 8.40 1.13
N PRO A 11 5.67 8.24 2.27
CA PRO A 11 6.25 7.73 3.51
C PRO A 11 6.63 6.26 3.43
N ILE A 12 7.85 5.95 3.90
CA ILE A 12 8.38 4.61 4.12
C ILE A 12 8.76 4.47 5.59
N LEU A 13 8.31 3.36 6.20
CA LEU A 13 8.65 2.97 7.56
C LEU A 13 9.80 1.97 7.54
N THR A 14 10.87 2.27 8.28
CA THR A 14 11.91 1.30 8.64
C THR A 14 11.52 0.62 9.94
N ILE A 15 11.36 -0.70 9.89
CA ILE A 15 10.91 -1.56 11.00
C ILE A 15 12.00 -2.62 11.28
N PRO A 16 13.01 -2.29 12.10
CA PRO A 16 14.13 -3.20 12.39
C PRO A 16 13.69 -4.55 12.95
N GLN A 17 12.63 -4.59 13.75
CA GLN A 17 12.05 -5.80 14.35
C GLN A 17 11.58 -6.81 13.30
N CYS A 18 11.18 -6.33 12.11
CA CYS A 18 10.79 -7.17 10.99
C CYS A 18 11.92 -7.33 9.95
N ALA A 19 13.07 -6.69 10.15
CA ALA A 19 14.14 -6.55 9.14
C ALA A 19 13.64 -6.01 7.78
N LEU A 20 12.64 -5.12 7.81
CA LEU A 20 11.97 -4.61 6.63
C LEU A 20 11.81 -3.10 6.65
N GLU A 21 11.86 -2.53 5.46
CA GLU A 21 11.26 -1.25 5.13
C GLU A 21 9.95 -1.50 4.38
N MET A 22 8.94 -0.70 4.68
CA MET A 22 7.59 -0.83 4.12
C MET A 22 7.07 0.54 3.72
N TYR A 23 6.48 0.64 2.54
CA TYR A 23 5.61 1.76 2.21
C TYR A 23 4.46 1.84 3.20
N LEU A 24 4.28 3.00 3.84
CA LEU A 24 3.25 3.17 4.86
C LEU A 24 1.85 2.85 4.30
N TRP A 25 1.59 3.21 3.04
CA TRP A 25 0.31 2.97 2.37
C TRP A 25 0.46 2.06 1.14
N PRO A 26 -0.65 1.48 0.66
CA PRO A 26 -0.69 0.86 -0.66
C PRO A 26 -0.24 1.82 -1.77
N PHE A 27 0.22 1.25 -2.88
CA PHE A 27 0.67 1.99 -4.04
C PHE A 27 -0.46 2.87 -4.60
N THR A 28 -0.17 4.14 -4.85
CA THR A 28 -1.19 5.13 -5.21
C THR A 28 -1.35 5.29 -6.72
N LYS A 29 -2.51 5.78 -7.16
CA LYS A 29 -2.71 6.18 -8.56
C LYS A 29 -1.72 7.26 -8.99
N PHE A 30 -1.37 8.19 -8.10
CA PHE A 30 -0.34 9.18 -8.40
C PHE A 30 1.01 8.53 -8.72
N GLN A 31 1.44 7.56 -7.92
CA GLN A 31 2.68 6.81 -8.18
C GLN A 31 2.58 5.96 -9.46
N LEU A 32 1.39 5.43 -9.77
CA LEU A 32 1.12 4.72 -11.02
C LEU A 32 1.24 5.63 -12.24
N GLU A 33 0.68 6.84 -12.22
CA GLU A 33 0.82 7.79 -13.33
C GLU A 33 2.30 8.14 -13.57
N GLN A 34 3.09 8.33 -12.51
CA GLN A 34 4.53 8.56 -12.65
C GLN A 34 5.24 7.36 -13.28
N PHE A 35 4.88 6.14 -12.86
CA PHE A 35 5.39 4.91 -13.48
C PHE A 35 5.07 4.86 -14.99
N LEU A 36 3.83 5.18 -15.37
CA LEU A 36 3.39 5.16 -16.78
C LEU A 36 4.15 6.18 -17.63
N VAL A 37 4.32 7.40 -17.12
CA VAL A 37 5.07 8.48 -17.80
C VAL A 37 6.53 8.10 -18.00
N GLU A 38 7.17 7.49 -17.00
CA GLU A 38 8.60 7.16 -17.06
C GLU A 38 8.91 5.92 -17.90
N THR A 39 8.01 4.93 -17.94
CA THR A 39 8.33 3.61 -18.51
C THR A 39 7.61 3.30 -19.81
N ASN A 40 6.45 3.91 -20.07
CA ASN A 40 5.56 3.53 -21.17
C ASN A 40 5.30 2.01 -21.25
N ALA A 41 5.27 1.33 -20.09
CA ALA A 41 5.26 -0.13 -20.01
C ALA A 41 3.91 -0.78 -20.37
N PHE A 42 2.82 -0.01 -20.40
CA PHE A 42 1.47 -0.48 -20.66
C PHE A 42 0.79 0.32 -21.78
N THR A 43 -0.18 -0.30 -22.45
CA THR A 43 -0.93 0.32 -23.56
C THR A 43 -2.09 1.17 -23.05
N ASP A 44 -2.63 2.03 -23.92
CA ASP A 44 -3.85 2.81 -23.60
C ASP A 44 -5.04 1.91 -23.28
N SER A 45 -5.23 0.81 -24.02
CA SER A 45 -6.32 -0.14 -23.78
C SER A 45 -6.23 -0.81 -22.39
N TRP A 46 -5.01 -1.13 -21.95
CA TRP A 46 -4.77 -1.65 -20.60
C TRP A 46 -5.19 -0.62 -19.54
N TYR A 47 -4.87 0.64 -19.80
CA TYR A 47 -5.17 1.73 -18.89
C TYR A 47 -6.67 2.04 -18.82
N GLU A 48 -7.36 1.96 -19.95
CA GLU A 48 -8.82 2.08 -20.03
C GLU A 48 -9.54 1.01 -19.18
N GLU A 49 -9.09 -0.25 -19.25
CA GLU A 49 -9.62 -1.32 -18.38
C GLU A 49 -9.47 -0.99 -16.90
N LEU A 50 -8.30 -0.46 -16.51
CA LEU A 50 -8.01 -0.11 -15.13
C LEU A 50 -8.89 1.06 -14.64
N ILE A 51 -9.09 2.09 -15.48
CA ILE A 51 -9.95 3.23 -15.16
C ILE A 51 -11.41 2.82 -15.01
N LEU A 52 -11.90 1.90 -15.85
CA LEU A 52 -13.28 1.40 -15.74
C LEU A 52 -13.55 0.75 -14.39
N LEU A 53 -12.55 0.08 -13.81
CA LEU A 53 -12.64 -0.55 -12.48
C LEU A 53 -12.39 0.43 -11.34
N SER A 54 -11.42 1.32 -11.52
CA SER A 54 -10.93 2.25 -10.50
C SER A 54 -10.75 3.65 -11.10
N PRO A 55 -11.84 4.44 -11.20
CA PRO A 55 -11.83 5.74 -11.87
C PRO A 55 -10.78 6.69 -11.31
N ARG A 56 -10.25 7.57 -12.17
CA ARG A 56 -9.29 8.61 -11.77
C ARG A 56 -9.87 9.52 -10.70
N GLN A 57 -9.03 9.87 -9.73
CA GLN A 57 -9.34 10.89 -8.73
C GLN A 57 -8.15 11.84 -8.59
N SER A 58 -8.41 13.15 -8.62
CA SER A 58 -7.38 14.14 -8.31
C SER A 58 -7.02 14.08 -6.82
N TYR A 59 -5.73 14.22 -6.49
CA TYR A 59 -5.31 14.29 -5.08
C TYR A 59 -5.90 15.50 -4.35
N THR A 60 -6.26 16.56 -5.08
CA THR A 60 -6.94 17.75 -4.52
C THR A 60 -8.39 17.50 -4.12
N GLN A 61 -8.96 16.37 -4.55
CA GLN A 61 -10.33 15.96 -4.26
C GLN A 61 -10.39 14.79 -3.28
N ILE A 62 -9.24 14.39 -2.71
CA ILE A 62 -9.20 13.33 -1.69
C ILE A 62 -9.88 13.86 -0.42
N SER A 63 -10.83 13.07 0.08
CA SER A 63 -11.55 13.29 1.32
C SER A 63 -11.57 12.00 2.15
N PRO A 64 -11.91 12.07 3.44
CA PRO A 64 -12.23 10.90 4.27
C PRO A 64 -13.04 9.80 3.56
N SER A 65 -14.12 10.17 2.87
CA SER A 65 -15.04 9.25 2.19
C SER A 65 -14.57 8.77 0.82
N THR A 66 -13.49 9.32 0.28
CA THR A 66 -12.99 8.98 -1.06
C THR A 66 -11.55 8.52 -1.05
N VAL A 67 -10.93 8.43 0.13
CA VAL A 67 -9.51 8.13 0.29
C VAL A 67 -9.09 6.80 -0.36
N MET A 68 -9.97 5.80 -0.36
CA MET A 68 -9.73 4.52 -1.03
C MET A 68 -9.58 4.64 -2.56
N HIS A 69 -10.19 5.65 -3.18
CA HIS A 69 -10.06 5.89 -4.62
C HIS A 69 -8.69 6.47 -5.01
N ALA A 70 -7.86 6.90 -4.05
CA ALA A 70 -6.50 7.35 -4.32
C ALA A 70 -5.52 6.20 -4.62
N PHE A 71 -5.88 4.96 -4.28
CA PHE A 71 -5.00 3.80 -4.42
C PHE A 71 -5.14 3.10 -5.77
N ALA A 72 -4.01 2.61 -6.28
CA ALA A 72 -3.95 1.81 -7.48
C ALA A 72 -4.49 0.41 -7.17
N THR A 73 -5.68 0.12 -7.69
CA THR A 73 -6.42 -1.11 -7.46
C THR A 73 -6.84 -1.76 -8.77
N GLY A 74 -7.11 -3.07 -8.78
CA GLY A 74 -7.47 -3.81 -10.00
C GLY A 74 -6.27 -4.18 -10.88
N LEU A 75 -5.06 -4.07 -10.35
CA LEU A 75 -3.83 -4.52 -11.02
C LEU A 75 -3.67 -6.03 -10.85
N LEU A 76 -3.25 -6.70 -11.92
CA LEU A 76 -2.86 -8.10 -11.88
C LEU A 76 -1.53 -8.25 -11.11
N PHE A 77 -1.30 -9.42 -10.53
CA PHE A 77 -0.06 -9.70 -9.78
C PHE A 77 1.21 -9.42 -10.62
N ARG A 78 1.24 -9.85 -11.88
CA ARG A 78 2.38 -9.61 -12.79
C ARG A 78 2.62 -8.12 -13.07
N GLU A 79 1.57 -7.32 -13.08
CA GLU A 79 1.67 -5.87 -13.29
C GLU A 79 2.26 -5.21 -12.04
N ALA A 80 1.81 -5.63 -10.85
CA ALA A 80 2.38 -5.19 -9.59
C ALA A 80 3.88 -5.54 -9.49
N GLU A 81 4.29 -6.76 -9.88
CA GLU A 81 5.70 -7.16 -9.95
C GLU A 81 6.55 -6.29 -10.90
N LEU A 82 5.99 -5.86 -12.03
CA LEU A 82 6.69 -4.95 -12.94
C LEU A 82 6.89 -3.57 -12.30
N ILE A 83 5.86 -3.07 -11.60
CA ILE A 83 5.92 -1.79 -10.90
C ILE A 83 6.95 -1.81 -9.76
N THR A 84 7.08 -2.93 -9.02
CA THR A 84 8.07 -2.99 -7.94
C THR A 84 9.49 -2.84 -8.46
N LYS A 85 9.80 -3.39 -9.65
CA LYS A 85 11.12 -3.27 -10.30
C LYS A 85 11.45 -1.82 -10.68
N TRP A 86 10.46 -1.05 -11.13
CA TRP A 86 10.64 0.37 -11.43
C TRP A 86 10.98 1.18 -10.18
N ARG A 87 10.50 0.75 -9.00
CA ARG A 87 10.67 1.56 -7.80
C ARG A 87 12.11 1.70 -7.36
N GLY A 88 12.92 0.67 -7.57
CA GLY A 88 14.34 0.64 -7.25
C GLY A 88 14.78 -0.72 -6.75
N GLU A 89 16.09 -0.87 -6.59
CA GLU A 89 16.69 -2.12 -6.14
C GLU A 89 16.18 -2.55 -4.75
N GLY A 90 15.88 -3.83 -4.62
CA GLY A 90 15.43 -4.46 -3.37
C GLY A 90 13.94 -4.31 -3.05
N PHE A 91 13.20 -3.42 -3.73
CA PHE A 91 11.76 -3.31 -3.55
C PHE A 91 11.02 -4.46 -4.23
N ARG A 92 10.06 -5.05 -3.50
CA ARG A 92 9.24 -6.18 -3.95
C ARG A 92 7.89 -6.20 -3.24
N LEU A 93 7.03 -7.12 -3.67
CA LEU A 93 5.83 -7.48 -2.92
C LEU A 93 6.23 -8.23 -1.63
N PRO A 94 5.48 -8.05 -0.52
CA PRO A 94 5.72 -8.81 0.70
C PRO A 94 5.33 -10.28 0.54
N THR A 95 6.00 -11.16 1.26
CA THR A 95 5.47 -12.50 1.52
C THR A 95 4.31 -12.41 2.52
N ALA A 96 3.48 -13.44 2.60
CA ALA A 96 2.40 -13.50 3.59
C ALA A 96 2.90 -13.39 5.04
N ASN A 97 4.03 -14.04 5.35
CA ASN A 97 4.64 -13.99 6.68
C ASN A 97 5.15 -12.59 7.02
N GLU A 98 5.77 -11.90 6.06
CA GLU A 98 6.23 -10.53 6.25
C GLU A 98 5.06 -9.57 6.44
N TRP A 99 4.02 -9.68 5.61
CA TRP A 99 2.81 -8.87 5.74
C TRP A 99 2.18 -9.04 7.14
N ARG A 100 1.99 -10.28 7.61
CA ARG A 100 1.44 -10.58 8.94
C ARG A 100 2.34 -10.12 10.08
N SER A 101 3.66 -10.18 9.88
CA SER A 101 4.63 -9.68 10.85
C SER A 101 4.55 -8.15 10.98
N LEU A 102 4.47 -7.45 9.84
CA LEU A 102 4.28 -6.00 9.79
C LEU A 102 2.96 -5.60 10.45
N TYR A 103 1.86 -6.29 10.11
CA TYR A 103 0.55 -6.04 10.71
C TYR A 103 0.58 -6.21 12.23
N SER A 104 1.13 -7.33 12.71
CA SER A 104 1.22 -7.63 14.14
C SER A 104 2.11 -6.61 14.88
N PHE A 105 3.24 -6.23 14.29
CA PHE A 105 4.12 -5.21 14.84
C PHE A 105 3.41 -3.86 14.94
N LEU A 106 2.78 -3.38 13.87
CA LEU A 106 2.04 -2.12 13.89
C LEU A 106 0.88 -2.16 14.89
N ASN A 107 0.19 -3.29 15.03
CA ASN A 107 -0.89 -3.45 16.01
C ASN A 107 -0.39 -3.38 17.47
N SER A 108 0.89 -3.65 17.72
CA SER A 108 1.52 -3.52 19.04
C SER A 108 2.06 -2.12 19.34
N CYS A 109 2.14 -1.25 18.33
CA CYS A 109 2.69 0.10 18.46
C CYS A 109 1.58 1.11 18.79
N THR A 110 1.88 2.04 19.70
CA THR A 110 1.05 3.21 19.95
C THR A 110 1.52 4.40 19.09
N ILE A 111 0.62 5.35 18.86
CA ILE A 111 0.95 6.64 18.24
C ILE A 111 0.18 7.73 18.97
N GLU A 112 0.89 8.77 19.40
CA GLU A 112 0.27 9.94 20.01
C GLU A 112 -0.15 10.94 18.92
N ALA A 113 -1.21 11.71 19.19
CA ALA A 113 -1.74 12.69 18.23
C ALA A 113 -0.69 13.73 17.83
N ALA A 114 0.10 14.21 18.79
CA ALA A 114 1.15 15.20 18.56
C ALA A 114 2.27 14.66 17.64
N ASP A 115 2.64 13.38 17.81
CA ASP A 115 3.61 12.73 16.93
C ASP A 115 3.07 12.65 15.50
N LEU A 116 1.78 12.32 15.36
CA LEU A 116 1.12 12.24 14.05
C LEU A 116 1.09 13.59 13.32
N GLU A 117 0.73 14.66 14.02
CA GLU A 117 0.72 16.02 13.48
C GLU A 117 2.12 16.43 13.01
N SER A 118 3.15 16.20 13.83
CA SER A 118 4.53 16.49 13.47
C SER A 118 4.98 15.71 12.21
N VAL A 119 4.54 14.45 12.08
CA VAL A 119 4.82 13.64 10.89
C VAL A 119 4.16 14.25 9.65
N ILE A 120 2.89 14.66 9.73
CA ILE A 120 2.14 15.25 8.61
C ILE A 120 2.84 16.51 8.07
N GLU A 121 3.34 17.36 8.95
CA GLU A 121 4.04 18.59 8.58
C GLU A 121 5.34 18.33 7.82
N THR A 122 6.00 17.20 8.09
CA THR A 122 7.25 16.81 7.39
C THR A 122 7.02 16.17 6.02
N VAL A 123 5.78 15.81 5.66
CA VAL A 123 5.48 15.16 4.37
C VAL A 123 5.74 16.14 3.22
N PRO A 124 6.73 15.89 2.35
CA PRO A 124 7.17 16.89 1.36
C PRO A 124 6.24 16.97 0.14
N SER A 125 5.57 15.86 -0.20
CA SER A 125 4.77 15.73 -1.42
C SER A 125 3.31 16.15 -1.19
N PRO A 126 2.76 17.09 -1.99
CA PRO A 126 1.37 17.51 -1.84
C PRO A 126 0.35 16.36 -1.97
N PRO A 127 0.48 15.42 -2.94
CA PRO A 127 -0.37 14.21 -2.98
C PRO A 127 -0.27 13.36 -1.71
N ALA A 128 0.95 13.10 -1.21
CA ALA A 128 1.14 12.32 0.01
C ALA A 128 0.55 13.02 1.24
N ARG A 129 0.67 14.35 1.32
CA ARG A 129 0.09 15.16 2.41
C ARG A 129 -1.43 15.17 2.37
N ALA A 130 -2.03 15.31 1.19
CA ALA A 130 -3.49 15.23 1.01
C ALA A 130 -4.03 13.86 1.45
N LEU A 131 -3.33 12.78 1.06
CA LEU A 131 -3.66 11.42 1.48
C LEU A 131 -3.53 11.26 2.99
N PHE A 132 -2.42 11.72 3.58
CA PHE A 132 -2.21 11.67 5.02
C PHE A 132 -3.35 12.37 5.77
N GLY A 133 -3.67 13.61 5.38
CA GLY A 133 -4.71 14.41 6.04
C GLY A 133 -6.11 13.81 5.94
N ALA A 134 -6.41 13.06 4.87
CA ALA A 134 -7.69 12.36 4.76
C ALA A 134 -7.73 11.08 5.61
N ILE A 135 -6.65 10.31 5.66
CA ILE A 135 -6.55 9.09 6.48
C ILE A 135 -6.59 9.44 7.98
N SER A 136 -5.91 10.52 8.41
CA SER A 136 -5.88 10.90 9.82
C SER A 136 -7.23 11.38 10.35
N GLN A 137 -8.14 11.83 9.48
CA GLN A 137 -9.50 12.24 9.86
C GLN A 137 -10.46 11.06 10.06
N THR A 138 -10.19 9.90 9.44
CA THR A 138 -11.04 8.71 9.55
C THR A 138 -10.51 7.67 10.52
N SER A 139 -9.20 7.70 10.78
CA SER A 139 -8.53 6.67 11.55
C SER A 139 -8.54 6.99 13.04
N THR A 140 -8.82 5.99 13.86
CA THR A 140 -8.33 6.00 15.25
C THR A 140 -6.81 6.10 15.22
N LEU A 141 -6.19 6.67 16.25
CA LEU A 141 -4.73 6.77 16.41
C LEU A 141 -4.09 5.37 16.62
N ALA A 142 -4.11 4.56 15.57
CA ALA A 142 -3.62 3.19 15.53
C ALA A 142 -2.91 2.96 14.20
N TRP A 143 -1.67 2.46 14.26
CA TRP A 143 -0.84 2.26 13.08
C TRP A 143 -1.43 1.34 12.00
N PRO A 144 -2.15 0.25 12.31
CA PRO A 144 -2.77 -0.58 11.27
C PRO A 144 -3.80 0.18 10.44
N LYS A 145 -4.56 1.11 11.04
CA LYS A 145 -5.51 1.96 10.31
C LYS A 145 -4.81 3.07 9.54
N LEU A 146 -3.82 3.73 10.14
CA LEU A 146 -3.02 4.76 9.46
C LEU A 146 -2.26 4.22 8.25
N SER A 147 -1.80 2.97 8.31
CA SER A 147 -1.14 2.27 7.22
C SER A 147 -2.10 1.56 6.26
N LEU A 148 -3.41 1.60 6.55
CA LEU A 148 -4.47 0.93 5.80
C LEU A 148 -4.26 -0.57 5.64
N MET A 149 -3.55 -1.21 6.58
CA MET A 149 -3.54 -2.68 6.69
C MET A 149 -4.82 -3.20 7.37
N HIS A 150 -5.51 -2.32 8.09
CA HIS A 150 -6.85 -2.53 8.66
C HIS A 150 -7.81 -1.49 8.08
N ASP A 151 -9.03 -1.91 7.72
CA ASP A 151 -10.03 -1.09 7.01
C ASP A 151 -9.52 -0.48 5.68
N GLY A 152 -8.64 -1.19 4.97
CA GLY A 152 -7.98 -0.69 3.75
C GLY A 152 -8.31 -1.49 2.50
N LEU A 153 -7.28 -2.08 1.88
CA LEU A 153 -7.40 -2.92 0.68
C LEU A 153 -7.09 -4.39 1.01
N VAL A 154 -7.43 -5.29 0.09
CA VAL A 154 -6.72 -6.57 0.00
C VAL A 154 -5.47 -6.33 -0.82
N GLU A 155 -4.34 -6.90 -0.41
CA GLU A 155 -3.06 -6.65 -1.03
C GLU A 155 -2.40 -7.92 -1.52
N TRP A 156 -1.79 -7.82 -2.70
CA TRP A 156 -0.96 -8.89 -3.23
C TRP A 156 0.19 -9.24 -2.29
N VAL A 157 0.24 -10.52 -1.92
CA VAL A 157 1.33 -11.15 -1.19
C VAL A 157 1.81 -12.42 -1.89
N ILE A 158 3.03 -12.84 -1.57
CA ILE A 158 3.60 -14.10 -2.05
C ILE A 158 3.45 -15.17 -0.96
N THR A 159 2.93 -16.34 -1.35
CA THR A 159 2.85 -17.54 -0.50
C THR A 159 3.63 -18.70 -1.13
N ASP A 160 3.79 -19.80 -0.39
CA ASP A 160 4.39 -21.03 -0.92
C ASP A 160 3.57 -21.67 -2.06
N GLN A 161 2.28 -21.35 -2.14
CA GLN A 161 1.36 -21.82 -3.19
C GLN A 161 1.24 -20.84 -4.36
N GLY A 162 1.91 -19.70 -4.30
CA GLY A 162 1.85 -18.64 -5.31
C GLY A 162 1.20 -17.35 -4.80
N PRO A 163 0.77 -16.46 -5.71
CA PRO A 163 0.15 -15.18 -5.37
C PRO A 163 -1.16 -15.35 -4.61
N ALA A 164 -1.34 -14.55 -3.56
CA ALA A 164 -2.60 -14.45 -2.81
C ALA A 164 -2.84 -13.00 -2.36
N GLY A 165 -3.99 -12.77 -1.74
CA GLY A 165 -4.38 -11.52 -1.12
C GLY A 165 -4.42 -11.63 0.40
N LEU A 166 -3.95 -10.60 1.11
CA LEU A 166 -4.16 -10.39 2.54
C LEU A 166 -4.67 -8.97 2.79
N GLY A 167 -5.55 -8.82 3.77
CA GLY A 167 -6.05 -7.52 4.21
C GLY A 167 -7.44 -7.64 4.82
N SER A 168 -7.84 -6.58 5.52
CA SER A 168 -9.20 -6.41 6.03
C SER A 168 -9.78 -5.19 5.32
N PRO A 169 -10.34 -5.32 4.11
CA PRO A 169 -10.74 -4.17 3.33
C PRO A 169 -11.94 -3.47 3.97
N SER A 170 -12.07 -2.16 3.74
CA SER A 170 -13.19 -1.41 4.30
C SER A 170 -14.54 -1.97 3.82
N PHE A 171 -15.55 -1.89 4.67
CA PHE A 171 -16.90 -2.37 4.33
C PHE A 171 -17.49 -1.66 3.10
N GLU A 172 -17.13 -0.37 2.91
CA GLU A 172 -17.52 0.41 1.73
C GLU A 172 -16.92 -0.14 0.43
N LEU A 173 -15.71 -0.70 0.50
CA LEU A 173 -15.02 -1.24 -0.66
C LEU A 173 -15.49 -2.66 -0.98
N TYR A 174 -15.52 -3.54 0.03
CA TYR A 174 -15.99 -4.92 -0.12
C TYR A 174 -16.43 -5.50 1.24
N PRO A 175 -17.73 -5.77 1.45
CA PRO A 175 -18.23 -6.31 2.70
C PRO A 175 -17.76 -7.77 2.87
N ASN A 176 -16.96 -8.03 3.90
CA ASN A 176 -16.38 -9.34 4.20
C ASN A 176 -16.10 -9.47 5.71
N LEU A 177 -15.70 -10.67 6.14
CA LEU A 177 -15.31 -11.00 7.52
C LEU A 177 -13.94 -11.69 7.57
N TRP A 178 -13.05 -11.39 6.62
CA TRP A 178 -11.75 -12.03 6.54
C TRP A 178 -10.85 -11.56 7.67
N ASP A 179 -10.23 -12.52 8.36
CA ASP A 179 -9.15 -12.25 9.30
C ASP A 179 -7.80 -12.38 8.57
N PRO A 180 -7.07 -11.29 8.31
CA PRO A 180 -5.82 -11.35 7.56
C PRO A 180 -4.71 -12.15 8.27
N MET A 181 -4.89 -12.49 9.55
CA MET A 181 -3.98 -13.35 10.29
C MET A 181 -4.17 -14.83 9.98
N THR A 182 -5.33 -15.24 9.49
CA THR A 182 -5.69 -16.65 9.27
C THR A 182 -6.13 -16.93 7.84
N ASP A 183 -6.89 -16.02 7.23
CA ASP A 183 -7.47 -16.17 5.91
C ASP A 183 -6.52 -15.72 4.78
N PHE A 184 -6.74 -16.29 3.60
CA PHE A 184 -6.16 -15.85 2.32
C PHE A 184 -7.28 -15.58 1.32
N VAL A 185 -7.10 -14.55 0.49
CA VAL A 185 -7.98 -14.28 -0.64
C VAL A 185 -7.28 -14.70 -1.92
N VAL A 186 -7.77 -15.74 -2.59
CA VAL A 186 -7.15 -16.24 -3.83
C VAL A 186 -8.07 -15.92 -5.01
N PRO A 187 -7.60 -15.19 -6.03
CA PRO A 187 -8.34 -14.98 -7.28
C PRO A 187 -8.70 -16.31 -7.95
N ILE A 188 -9.88 -16.39 -8.56
CA ILE A 188 -10.30 -17.55 -9.35
C ILE A 188 -9.42 -17.67 -10.60
N SER A 189 -9.08 -16.53 -11.21
CA SER A 189 -8.21 -16.45 -12.38
C SER A 189 -7.05 -15.48 -12.15
N SER A 190 -5.86 -15.84 -12.63
CA SER A 190 -4.67 -14.97 -12.61
C SER A 190 -4.76 -13.80 -13.60
N THR A 191 -5.74 -13.82 -14.50
CA THR A 191 -5.99 -12.76 -15.49
C THR A 191 -7.18 -11.87 -15.11
N GLU A 192 -7.87 -12.17 -14.01
CA GLU A 192 -9.01 -11.39 -13.56
C GLU A 192 -8.57 -10.20 -12.71
N ARG A 193 -9.05 -9.00 -13.07
CA ARG A 193 -8.82 -7.77 -12.31
C ARG A 193 -9.84 -7.68 -11.18
N ILE A 194 -9.38 -7.71 -9.94
CA ILE A 194 -10.25 -7.60 -8.76
C ILE A 194 -10.20 -6.17 -8.22
N LYS A 195 -11.34 -5.48 -8.21
CA LYS A 195 -11.45 -4.05 -7.88
C LYS A 195 -10.84 -3.65 -6.53
N TYR A 196 -10.84 -4.53 -5.53
CA TYR A 196 -10.36 -4.23 -4.18
C TYR A 196 -8.94 -4.74 -3.91
N PHE A 197 -8.27 -5.33 -4.92
CA PHE A 197 -6.87 -5.72 -4.84
C PHE A 197 -5.95 -4.55 -5.17
N GLY A 198 -5.11 -4.17 -4.20
CA GLY A 198 -3.95 -3.31 -4.39
C GLY A 198 -2.66 -4.04 -4.02
N PHE A 199 -1.61 -3.28 -3.72
CA PHE A 199 -0.36 -3.83 -3.21
C PHE A 199 0.42 -2.75 -2.48
N ARG A 200 1.30 -3.17 -1.58
CA ARG A 200 2.34 -2.32 -0.99
C ARG A 200 3.71 -2.88 -1.30
N LEU A 201 4.72 -2.04 -1.22
CA LEU A 201 6.11 -2.43 -1.48
C LEU A 201 6.85 -2.56 -0.16
N VAL A 202 7.70 -3.57 -0.09
CA VAL A 202 8.65 -3.78 1.00
C VAL A 202 10.07 -3.96 0.46
N ARG A 203 11.06 -3.71 1.30
CA ARG A 203 12.49 -3.95 1.03
C ARG A 203 13.15 -4.52 2.27
N THR A 204 13.99 -5.55 2.10
CA THR A 204 14.76 -6.09 3.22
C THR A 204 15.84 -5.10 3.65
N ILE A 205 15.97 -4.88 4.94
CA ILE A 205 17.08 -4.11 5.50
C ILE A 205 18.29 -5.03 5.54
N SER A 206 19.30 -4.75 4.71
CA SER A 206 20.61 -5.38 4.89
C SER A 206 21.11 -4.97 6.27
N GLN A 207 21.24 -5.93 7.19
CA GLN A 207 22.05 -5.71 8.37
C GLN A 207 23.48 -5.54 7.87
N ASN A 208 23.90 -4.30 7.61
CA ASN A 208 25.29 -4.01 7.32
C ASN A 208 26.09 -4.61 8.48
N GLY A 209 26.90 -5.61 8.15
CA GLY A 209 27.70 -6.34 9.11
C GLY A 209 28.52 -5.34 9.92
N ASN A 210 28.26 -5.32 11.23
CA ASN A 210 29.33 -5.04 12.18
C ASN A 210 30.32 -6.21 12.05
N THR A 211 31.16 -6.16 11.02
CA THR A 211 32.44 -6.89 10.93
C THR A 211 33.56 -5.92 11.18
#